data_AF-A0A2G6WUP4-F1
#
_entry.id   AF-A0A2G6WUP4-F1
#
_cell.length_a   1.000
_cell.length_b   1.000
_cell.length_c   1.000
_cell.angle_alpha   90.00
_cell.angle_beta   90.00
_cell.angle_gamma   90.00
#
_symmetry.space_group_name_H-M   'P 1'
#
loop_
_entity.id
_entity.type
_entity.pdbx_description
1 polymer ?
#
loop_
_entity_poly.entity_id
_entity_poly.type
_entity_poly.pdbx_seq_one_letter_code
_entity_poly.pdbx_strand_id
1 'polypeptide(L)'
;MKTAKRLALGVLAWVTVVPLVELLFLWLGTSVFASPEASRVILYVIGAFNIGMAALLYWYCVPSVPHWGRRTAYFVGFVALLMVASAVVVFGVQLLVAMLLMFWR
;
A
#
# COMPACT_ATOMS: atom_id res chain seq x y z
N MET A 1 -2.93 -25.80 2.93
CA MET A 1 -3.97 -24.99 2.22
C MET A 1 -4.44 -23.73 2.98
N LYS A 2 -4.64 -23.74 4.31
CA LYS A 2 -5.15 -22.56 5.05
C LYS A 2 -4.26 -21.30 4.94
N THR A 3 -2.93 -21.45 4.96
CA THR A 3 -1.98 -20.32 4.96
C THR A 3 -1.92 -19.58 3.63
N ALA A 4 -1.86 -20.31 2.50
CA ALA A 4 -1.84 -19.70 1.17
C ALA A 4 -3.12 -18.90 0.87
N LYS A 5 -4.29 -19.39 1.29
CA LYS A 5 -5.56 -18.67 1.14
C LYS A 5 -5.60 -17.38 1.96
N ARG A 6 -5.08 -17.40 3.20
CA ARG A 6 -5.00 -16.20 4.06
C ARG A 6 -4.04 -15.16 3.47
N LEU A 7 -2.91 -15.59 2.94
CA LEU A 7 -1.97 -14.71 2.26
C LEU A 7 -2.60 -14.09 1.01
N ALA A 8 -3.22 -14.90 0.14
CA ALA A 8 -3.87 -14.39 -1.07
C ALA A 8 -4.97 -13.38 -0.75
N LEU A 9 -5.84 -13.67 0.22
CA LEU A 9 -6.87 -12.73 0.68
C LEU A 9 -6.26 -11.47 1.31
N GLY A 10 -5.19 -11.60 2.09
CA GLY A 10 -4.50 -10.46 2.68
C GLY A 10 -3.87 -9.55 1.63
N VAL A 11 -3.24 -10.13 0.60
CA VAL A 11 -2.67 -9.38 -0.54
C VAL A 11 -3.77 -8.74 -1.37
N LEU A 12 -4.88 -9.44 -1.64
CA LEU A 12 -6.03 -8.86 -2.36
C LEU A 12 -6.68 -7.70 -1.59
N ALA A 13 -6.88 -7.87 -0.28
CA ALA A 13 -7.36 -6.80 0.58
C ALA A 13 -6.35 -5.63 0.61
N TRP A 14 -5.05 -5.91 0.57
CA TRP A 14 -4.02 -4.90 0.51
C TRP A 14 -4.13 -4.02 -0.74
N VAL A 15 -4.06 -4.64 -1.93
CA VAL A 15 -4.04 -3.93 -3.21
C VAL A 15 -5.38 -3.26 -3.55
N THR A 16 -6.40 -3.44 -2.73
CA THR A 16 -7.71 -2.78 -2.87
C THR A 16 -7.90 -1.69 -1.82
N VAL A 17 -7.76 -2.02 -0.53
CA VAL A 17 -8.03 -1.09 0.57
C VAL A 17 -6.93 -0.04 0.69
N VAL A 18 -5.66 -0.41 0.57
CA VAL A 18 -4.55 0.54 0.77
C VAL A 18 -4.56 1.65 -0.29
N PRO A 19 -4.72 1.35 -1.60
CA PRO A 19 -4.85 2.41 -2.60
C PRO A 19 -6.05 3.33 -2.38
N LEU A 20 -7.20 2.80 -1.94
CA LEU A 20 -8.38 3.62 -1.65
C LEU A 20 -8.14 4.56 -0.47
N VAL A 21 -7.48 4.06 0.57
CA VAL A 21 -7.10 4.87 1.74
C VAL A 21 -6.07 5.93 1.34
N GLU A 22 -5.05 5.58 0.55
CA GLU A 22 -4.07 6.54 0.03
C GLU A 22 -4.72 7.64 -0.83
N LEU A 23 -5.67 7.27 -1.71
CA LEU A 23 -6.42 8.24 -2.51
C LEU A 23 -7.30 9.16 -1.65
N LEU A 24 -8.00 8.60 -0.65
CA LEU A 24 -8.79 9.38 0.30
C LEU A 24 -7.93 10.40 1.04
N PHE A 25 -6.75 9.99 1.50
CA PHE A 25 -5.84 10.89 2.21
C PHE A 25 -5.13 11.89 1.32
N LEU A 26 -4.84 11.56 0.06
CA LEU A 26 -4.37 12.53 -0.93
C LEU A 26 -5.44 13.62 -1.15
N TRP A 27 -6.71 13.21 -1.24
CA TRP A 27 -7.82 14.13 -1.35
C TRP A 27 -8.00 14.98 -0.09
N LEU A 28 -8.05 14.39 1.10
CA LEU A 28 -8.11 15.12 2.38
C LEU A 28 -6.90 16.03 2.58
N GLY A 29 -5.72 15.55 2.20
CA GLY A 29 -4.44 16.24 2.24
C GLY A 29 -4.45 17.56 1.47
N THR A 30 -5.14 17.59 0.34
CA THR A 30 -5.26 18.77 -0.54
C THR A 30 -6.46 19.65 -0.22
N SER A 31 -7.49 19.11 0.43
CA SER A 31 -8.73 19.86 0.74
C SER A 31 -8.81 20.39 2.17
N VAL A 32 -8.13 19.76 3.13
CA VAL A 32 -8.17 20.13 4.56
C VAL A 32 -6.91 20.87 5.00
N PHE A 33 -5.74 20.52 4.44
CA PHE A 33 -4.48 21.11 4.86
C PHE A 33 -4.04 22.19 3.87
N ALA A 34 -4.01 23.44 4.34
CA ALA A 34 -3.58 24.57 3.54
C ALA A 34 -2.04 24.64 3.38
N SER A 35 -1.28 23.96 4.25
CA SER A 35 0.19 23.97 4.21
C SER A 35 0.75 22.70 3.55
N PRO A 36 1.66 22.85 2.55
CA PRO A 36 2.33 21.71 1.92
C PRO A 36 3.08 20.81 2.91
N GLU A 37 3.57 21.37 4.00
CA GLU A 37 4.29 20.66 5.05
C GLU A 37 3.36 19.69 5.80
N ALA A 38 2.14 20.11 6.14
CA ALA A 38 1.18 19.27 6.85
C ALA A 38 0.71 18.10 5.97
N SER A 39 0.47 18.34 4.67
CA SER A 39 0.12 17.28 3.72
C SER A 39 1.24 16.24 3.60
N ARG A 40 2.52 16.67 3.60
CA ARG A 40 3.67 15.75 3.56
C ARG A 40 3.80 14.90 4.82
N VAL A 41 3.61 15.50 6.00
CA VAL A 41 3.67 14.75 7.28
C VAL A 41 2.62 13.64 7.29
N ILE A 42 1.41 13.92 6.83
CA ILE A 42 0.33 12.92 6.76
C ILE A 42 0.69 11.79 5.80
N LEU A 43 1.23 12.10 4.63
CA LEU A 43 1.72 11.10 3.69
C LEU A 43 2.80 10.20 4.32
N TYR A 44 3.73 10.76 5.10
CA TYR A 44 4.73 9.96 5.81
C TYR A 44 4.13 9.07 6.90
N VAL A 45 3.17 9.57 7.67
CA VAL A 45 2.48 8.79 8.70
C VAL A 45 1.73 7.60 8.08
N ILE A 46 1.04 7.83 6.97
CA ILE A 46 0.34 6.77 6.23
C ILE A 46 1.34 5.77 5.65
N GLY A 47 2.43 6.24 5.04
CA GLY A 47 3.48 5.38 4.53
C GLY A 47 4.07 4.48 5.62
N ALA A 48 4.35 5.03 6.80
CA ALA A 48 4.83 4.27 7.95
C ALA A 48 3.81 3.23 8.44
N PHE A 49 2.53 3.60 8.50
CA PHE A 49 1.44 2.69 8.86
C PHE A 49 1.31 1.54 7.84
N ASN A 50 1.38 1.83 6.55
CA ASN A 50 1.35 0.83 5.47
C ASN A 50 2.55 -0.11 5.55
N ILE A 51 3.75 0.39 5.81
CA ILE A 51 4.93 -0.47 6.02
C ILE A 51 4.70 -1.41 7.22
N GLY A 52 4.19 -0.89 8.33
CA GLY A 52 3.88 -1.68 9.53
C GLY A 52 2.84 -2.77 9.28
N MET A 53 1.77 -2.45 8.56
CA MET A 53 0.72 -3.42 8.25
C MET A 53 1.20 -4.49 7.25
N ALA A 54 2.02 -4.13 6.25
CA ALA A 54 2.64 -5.09 5.34
C ALA A 54 3.58 -6.04 6.09
N ALA A 55 4.34 -5.49 7.04
CA ALA A 55 5.22 -6.25 7.92
C ALA A 55 4.45 -7.28 8.78
N LEU A 56 3.31 -6.87 9.35
CA LEU A 56 2.43 -7.77 10.10
C LEU A 56 1.87 -8.88 9.21
N LEU A 57 1.44 -8.54 7.99
CA LEU A 57 0.89 -9.50 7.03
C LEU A 57 1.93 -10.56 6.66
N TYR A 58 3.17 -10.14 6.41
CA TYR A 58 4.29 -11.08 6.22
C TYR A 58 4.48 -11.97 7.45
N TRP A 59 4.58 -11.38 8.64
CA TRP A 59 4.95 -12.10 9.85
C TRP A 59 3.94 -13.19 10.26
N TYR A 60 2.65 -12.93 10.04
CA TYR A 60 1.57 -13.86 10.41
C TYR A 60 1.11 -14.78 9.28
N CYS A 61 1.27 -14.39 8.01
CA CYS A 61 0.73 -15.15 6.88
C CYS A 61 1.79 -15.87 6.04
N VAL A 62 3.07 -15.50 6.14
CA VAL A 62 4.15 -16.18 5.41
C VAL A 62 4.81 -17.23 6.31
N PRO A 63 4.89 -18.50 5.87
CA PRO A 63 5.58 -19.55 6.63
C PRO A 63 7.03 -19.17 6.97
N SER A 64 7.44 -19.45 8.20
CA SER A 64 8.81 -19.18 8.66
C SER A 64 9.82 -20.08 7.96
N VAL A 65 10.91 -19.49 7.44
CA VAL A 65 12.07 -20.24 6.94
C VAL A 65 13.09 -20.50 8.05
N PRO A 66 13.85 -21.61 8.01
CA PRO A 66 14.77 -22.01 9.09
C PRO A 66 15.93 -21.02 9.32
N HIS A 67 16.30 -20.27 8.28
CA HIS A 67 17.41 -19.32 8.34
C HIS A 67 16.90 -17.89 8.49
N TRP A 68 17.24 -17.26 9.62
CA TRP A 68 16.91 -15.87 9.95
C TRP A 68 17.30 -14.86 8.85
N GLY A 69 18.49 -14.99 8.26
CA GLY A 69 18.93 -14.09 7.19
C GLY A 69 18.02 -14.14 5.96
N ARG A 70 17.62 -15.34 5.54
CA ARG A 70 16.67 -15.52 4.42
C ARG A 70 15.28 -14.99 4.77
N ARG A 71 14.82 -15.17 6.02
CA ARG A 71 13.52 -14.66 6.49
C ARG A 71 13.46 -13.14 6.39
N THR A 72 14.53 -12.45 6.77
CA THR A 72 14.62 -10.99 6.71
C THR A 72 14.69 -10.50 5.25
N ALA A 73 15.44 -11.17 4.38
CA ALA A 73 15.49 -10.80 2.96
C ALA A 73 14.10 -10.91 2.29
N TYR A 74 13.38 -12.00 2.54
CA TYR A 74 12.01 -12.16 2.05
C TYR A 74 11.02 -11.19 2.67
N PHE A 75 11.21 -10.81 3.93
CA PHE A 75 10.41 -9.76 4.58
C PHE A 75 10.54 -8.43 3.85
N VAL A 76 11.79 -7.98 3.63
CA VAL A 76 12.07 -6.71 2.95
C VAL A 76 11.50 -6.74 1.53
N GLY A 77 11.75 -7.84 0.80
CA GLY A 77 11.22 -8.01 -0.56
C GLY A 77 9.69 -8.01 -0.60
N PHE A 78 9.03 -8.64 0.36
CA PHE A 78 7.57 -8.68 0.44
C PHE A 78 6.95 -7.32 0.72
N VAL A 79 7.49 -6.58 1.70
CA VAL A 79 7.04 -5.22 2.02
C VAL A 79 7.24 -4.31 0.81
N ALA A 80 8.42 -4.34 0.18
CA ALA A 80 8.70 -3.54 -1.01
C ALA A 80 7.72 -3.88 -2.15
N LEU A 81 7.46 -5.16 -2.39
CA LEU A 81 6.53 -5.60 -3.43
C LEU A 81 5.09 -5.09 -3.17
N LEU A 82 4.60 -5.13 -1.93
CA LEU A 82 3.27 -4.63 -1.59
C LEU A 82 3.16 -3.11 -1.74
N MET A 83 4.21 -2.37 -1.39
CA MET A 83 4.25 -0.92 -1.57
C MET A 83 4.25 -0.54 -3.06
N VAL A 84 5.08 -1.20 -3.88
CA VAL A 84 5.06 -1.02 -5.35
C VAL A 84 3.70 -1.42 -5.93
N ALA A 85 3.17 -2.55 -5.45
CA ALA A 85 1.79 -3.01 -5.58
C ALA A 85 0.77 -1.86 -5.57
N SER A 86 0.76 -1.19 -4.42
CA SER A 86 -0.20 -0.14 -4.08
C SER A 86 0.04 1.11 -4.92
N ALA A 87 1.29 1.52 -5.08
CA ALA A 87 1.67 2.68 -5.89
C ALA A 87 1.24 2.54 -7.36
N VAL A 88 1.41 1.34 -7.95
CA VAL A 88 0.96 1.06 -9.32
C VAL A 88 -0.56 1.19 -9.45
N VAL A 89 -1.32 0.69 -8.46
CA VAL A 89 -2.79 0.82 -8.45
C VAL A 89 -3.21 2.29 -8.33
N VAL A 90 -2.64 3.03 -7.38
CA VAL A 90 -2.93 4.47 -7.22
C VAL A 90 -2.63 5.24 -8.49
N PHE A 91 -1.46 5.01 -9.10
CA PHE A 91 -1.08 5.65 -10.35
C PHE A 91 -2.04 5.28 -11.50
N GLY A 92 -2.40 4.00 -11.62
CA GLY A 92 -3.36 3.53 -12.63
C GLY A 92 -4.74 4.18 -12.48
N VAL A 93 -5.24 4.33 -11.25
CA VAL A 93 -6.50 5.04 -10.98
C VAL A 93 -6.40 6.51 -11.35
N GLN A 94 -5.32 7.19 -10.96
CA GLN A 94 -5.10 8.60 -11.32
C GLN A 94 -5.06 8.80 -12.84
N LEU A 95 -4.36 7.92 -13.56
CA LEU A 95 -4.27 7.96 -15.02
C LEU A 95 -5.64 7.72 -15.67
N LEU A 96 -6.41 6.74 -15.18
CA LEU A 96 -7.77 6.49 -15.67
C LEU A 96 -8.68 7.71 -15.47
N VAL A 97 -8.64 8.32 -14.28
CA VAL A 97 -9.41 9.54 -13.98
C VAL A 97 -9.00 10.68 -14.90
N ALA A 98 -7.70 10.89 -15.11
CA ALA A 98 -7.19 11.91 -16.02
C ALA A 98 -7.69 11.68 -17.46
N MET A 99 -7.62 10.45 -17.96
CA MET A 99 -8.15 10.09 -19.29
C MET A 99 -9.65 10.35 -19.39
N LEU A 100 -10.45 9.93 -18.41
CA LEU A 100 -11.89 10.17 -18.40
C LEU A 100 -12.24 11.67 -18.44
N LEU A 101 -11.53 12.48 -17.66
CA LEU A 101 -11.71 13.94 -17.65
C LEU A 101 -11.29 14.60 -18.97
N MET A 102 -10.27 14.08 -19.65
CA MET A 102 -9.87 14.55 -20.99
C MET A 102 -10.90 14.21 -22.06
N PHE A 103 -11.54 13.03 -21.98
CA PHE A 103 -12.58 12.61 -22.93
C PHE A 103 -13.93 13.33 -22.72
N TRP A 104 -14.20 13.82 -21.52
CA TRP A 104 -15.46 14.52 -21.17
C TRP A 104 -15.41 16.04 -21.40
N ARG A 105 -14.24 16.60 -21.73
CA ARG A 105 -14.06 18.00 -22.13
C ARG A 105 -14.11 18.14 -23.64
#